data_AF-A0A1Y4II12-F1
#
_entry.id   AF-A0A1Y4II12-F1
#
_cell.length_a   1.000
_cell.length_b   1.000
_cell.length_c   1.000
_cell.angle_alpha   90.00
_cell.angle_beta   90.00
_cell.angle_gamma   90.00
#
_symmetry.space_group_name_H-M   'P 1'
#
loop_
_entity.id
_entity.type
_entity.pdbx_description
1 polymer ?
#
loop_
_entity_poly.entity_id
_entity_poly.type
_entity_poly.pdbx_seq_one_letter_code
_entity_poly.pdbx_strand_id
1 'polypeptide(L)'
;MANNNNQQGRKWQLTINNPDQYSMTPEIIKQKVFTFNSLLYFCFAYEIGLETKTKHVHIYLASDVPIRFSTLKKRFPSAHIERTIGTS
;
A
#
# COMPACT_ATOMS: atom_id res chain seq x y z
N MET A 1 -2.53 -10.70 -20.06
CA MET A 1 -2.60 -9.99 -18.76
C MET A 1 -2.07 -8.58 -18.98
N ALA A 2 -2.88 -7.54 -18.78
CA ALA A 2 -2.44 -6.17 -19.03
C ALA A 2 -1.25 -5.83 -18.13
N ASN A 3 -0.16 -5.33 -18.72
CA ASN A 3 1.06 -4.99 -18.01
C ASN A 3 0.80 -3.71 -17.18
N ASN A 4 0.30 -3.87 -15.95
CA ASN A 4 -0.11 -2.77 -15.07
C ASN A 4 1.05 -1.89 -14.55
N ASN A 5 2.29 -2.18 -14.96
CA ASN A 5 3.49 -1.48 -14.52
C ASN A 5 3.51 0.03 -14.85
N ASN A 6 2.77 0.47 -15.86
CA ASN A 6 2.68 1.88 -16.25
C ASN A 6 1.44 2.60 -15.68
N GLN A 7 0.60 1.93 -14.90
CA GLN A 7 -0.54 2.59 -14.26
C GLN A 7 -0.07 3.63 -13.25
N GLN A 8 -0.75 4.78 -13.24
CA GLN A 8 -0.49 5.89 -12.33
C GLN A 8 -1.78 6.31 -11.64
N GLY A 9 -1.63 6.76 -10.39
CA GLY A 9 -2.74 7.18 -9.56
C GLY A 9 -2.26 8.05 -8.41
N ARG A 10 -3.12 8.94 -7.95
CA ARG A 10 -2.84 9.76 -6.75
C ARG A 10 -3.24 9.07 -5.46
N LYS A 11 -4.08 8.03 -5.54
CA LYS A 11 -4.62 7.26 -4.41
C LYS A 11 -4.42 5.77 -4.66
N TRP A 12 -3.92 5.06 -3.65
CA TRP A 12 -3.63 3.65 -3.74
C TRP A 12 -4.00 2.93 -2.45
N GLN A 13 -4.56 1.73 -2.61
CA GLN A 13 -4.78 0.76 -1.55
C GLN A 13 -3.71 -0.33 -1.67
N LEU A 14 -3.06 -0.68 -0.57
CA LEU A 14 -2.10 -1.76 -0.49
C LEU A 14 -2.54 -2.75 0.58
N THR A 15 -2.52 -4.03 0.26
CA THR A 15 -2.82 -5.13 1.20
C THR A 15 -1.62 -6.06 1.27
N ILE A 16 -1.08 -6.27 2.47
CA ILE A 16 0.03 -7.19 2.71
C ILE A 16 -0.45 -8.30 3.65
N ASN A 17 -0.51 -9.52 3.14
CA ASN A 17 -0.80 -10.72 3.95
C ASN A 17 0.43 -11.13 4.74
N ASN A 18 0.21 -11.71 5.93
CA ASN A 18 1.26 -12.16 6.84
C ASN A 18 2.35 -11.10 7.06
N PRO A 19 2.00 -9.88 7.53
CA PRO A 19 2.94 -8.76 7.66
C PRO A 19 4.17 -9.10 8.51
N ASP A 20 4.01 -10.01 9.47
CA ASP A 20 5.07 -10.53 10.33
C ASP A 20 6.22 -11.17 9.52
N GLN A 21 5.92 -11.86 8.40
CA GLN A 21 6.93 -12.48 7.53
C GLN A 21 7.78 -11.44 6.77
N TYR A 22 7.27 -10.21 6.62
CA TYR A 22 7.92 -9.14 5.88
C TYR A 22 8.40 -8.01 6.79
N SER A 23 8.37 -8.21 8.11
CA SER A 23 8.72 -7.18 9.11
C SER A 23 7.97 -5.87 8.90
N MET A 24 6.68 -5.95 8.51
CA MET A 24 5.84 -4.76 8.30
C MET A 24 5.31 -4.26 9.64
N THR A 25 6.20 -3.70 10.46
CA THR A 25 5.86 -2.99 11.70
C THR A 25 5.34 -1.57 11.39
N PRO A 26 4.65 -0.90 12.32
CA PRO A 26 4.23 0.49 12.16
C PRO A 26 5.37 1.44 11.73
N GLU A 27 6.57 1.24 12.29
CA GLU A 27 7.76 2.06 12.03
C GLU A 27 8.26 1.84 10.60
N ILE A 28 8.33 0.58 10.15
CA ILE A 28 8.77 0.24 8.80
C ILE A 28 7.76 0.75 7.75
N ILE A 29 6.47 0.65 8.03
CA ILE A 29 5.42 1.21 7.16
C ILE A 29 5.61 2.72 7.05
N LYS A 30 5.70 3.43 8.19
CA LYS A 30 5.94 4.88 8.22
C LYS A 30 7.20 5.28 7.46
N GLN A 31 8.33 4.61 7.71
CA GLN A 31 9.59 4.87 7.03
C GLN A 31 9.47 4.70 5.51
N LYS A 32 8.80 3.62 5.04
CA LYS A 32 8.59 3.39 3.62
C LYS A 32 7.67 4.44 3.00
N VAL A 33 6.58 4.81 3.66
CA VAL A 33 5.58 5.75 3.15
C VAL A 33 6.11 7.19 3.16
N PHE A 34 6.81 7.63 4.19
CA PHE A 34 7.36 8.99 4.27
C PHE A 34 8.48 9.29 3.28
N THR A 35 8.99 8.29 2.56
CA THR A 35 9.92 8.53 1.44
C THR A 35 9.24 9.09 0.19
N PHE A 36 7.91 9.12 0.14
CA PHE A 36 7.17 9.78 -0.92
C PHE A 36 7.03 11.27 -0.60
N ASN A 37 7.87 12.11 -1.20
CA ASN A 37 7.82 13.57 -1.00
C ASN A 37 6.48 14.20 -1.36
N SER A 38 5.68 13.53 -2.20
CA SER A 38 4.35 13.97 -2.63
C SER A 38 3.21 13.48 -1.72
N LEU A 39 3.51 12.83 -0.59
CA LEU A 39 2.50 12.28 0.30
C LEU A 39 1.66 13.40 0.94
N LEU A 40 0.35 13.35 0.77
CA LEU A 40 -0.61 14.25 1.42
C LEU A 40 -1.22 13.62 2.66
N TYR A 41 -1.55 12.33 2.58
CA TYR A 41 -2.21 11.59 3.64
C TYR A 41 -1.88 10.11 3.55
N PHE A 42 -1.80 9.42 4.69
CA PHE A 42 -1.82 7.97 4.74
C PHE A 42 -2.47 7.49 6.03
N CYS A 43 -3.03 6.29 5.99
CA CYS A 43 -3.40 5.53 7.17
C CYS A 43 -3.13 4.04 6.93
N PHE A 44 -3.06 3.27 8.01
CA PHE A 44 -2.96 1.83 7.92
C PHE A 44 -3.66 1.17 9.11
N ALA A 45 -4.13 -0.06 8.91
CA ALA A 45 -4.77 -0.88 9.94
C ALA A 45 -4.31 -2.33 9.80
N TYR A 46 -4.04 -2.97 10.95
CA TYR A 46 -3.87 -4.41 11.01
C TYR A 46 -5.23 -5.06 11.23
N GLU A 47 -5.51 -6.09 10.44
CA GLU A 47 -6.74 -6.84 10.50
C GLU A 47 -6.43 -8.34 10.56
N ILE A 48 -7.33 -9.10 11.18
CA ILE A 48 -7.30 -10.56 11.18
C ILE A 48 -8.49 -11.02 10.36
N GLY A 49 -8.24 -11.71 9.24
CA GLY A 49 -9.30 -12.22 8.39
C GLY A 49 -10.24 -13.13 9.18
N LEU A 50 -11.56 -12.96 9.00
CA LEU A 50 -12.55 -13.69 9.80
C LEU A 50 -12.52 -15.20 9.53
N GLU A 51 -12.38 -15.58 8.25
CA GLU A 51 -12.44 -16.96 7.76
C GLU A 51 -11.08 -17.68 7.89
N THR A 52 -10.03 -17.14 7.29
CA THR A 52 -8.71 -17.78 7.24
C THR A 52 -7.81 -17.45 8.43
N LYS A 53 -8.27 -16.57 9.36
CA LYS A 53 -7.47 -16.03 10.48
C LYS A 53 -6.13 -15.42 10.05
N THR A 54 -6.00 -15.08 8.78
CA THR A 54 -4.76 -14.53 8.23
C THR A 54 -4.63 -13.07 8.62
N LYS A 55 -3.53 -12.72 9.29
CA LYS A 55 -3.16 -11.34 9.57
C LYS A 55 -2.85 -10.63 8.26
N HIS A 56 -3.33 -9.42 8.12
CA HIS A 56 -2.98 -8.56 7.01
C HIS A 56 -2.92 -7.11 7.47
N VAL A 57 -2.17 -6.30 6.74
CA VAL A 57 -2.17 -4.85 6.91
C VAL A 57 -2.71 -4.20 5.65
N HIS A 58 -3.70 -3.33 5.82
CA HIS A 58 -4.17 -2.43 4.78
C HIS A 58 -3.49 -1.09 4.95
N ILE A 59 -2.99 -0.54 3.85
CA ILE A 59 -2.38 0.78 3.80
C ILE A 59 -3.09 1.57 2.72
N TYR A 60 -3.61 2.73 3.10
CA TYR A 60 -4.13 3.72 2.17
C TYR A 60 -3.17 4.90 2.11
N LEU A 61 -2.89 5.39 0.90
CA LEU A 61 -2.10 6.61 0.71
C LEU A 61 -2.71 7.50 -0.37
N ALA A 62 -2.63 8.80 -0.15
CA ALA A 62 -2.98 9.86 -1.08
C ALA A 62 -1.79 10.79 -1.29
N SER A 63 -1.59 11.22 -2.53
CA SER A 63 -0.44 12.01 -2.96
C SER A 63 -0.83 13.14 -3.90
N ASP A 64 -0.06 14.23 -3.86
CA ASP A 64 -0.28 15.41 -4.69
C ASP A 64 0.00 15.11 -6.18
N VAL A 65 1.09 14.39 -6.45
CA VAL A 65 1.46 13.95 -7.80
C VAL A 65 1.18 12.45 -7.99
N PRO A 66 0.79 11.99 -9.20
CA PRO A 66 0.54 10.57 -9.45
C PRO A 66 1.76 9.69 -9.19
N ILE A 67 1.58 8.64 -8.39
CA ILE A 67 2.58 7.59 -8.15
C ILE A 67 2.32 6.43 -9.11
N ARG A 68 3.39 5.88 -9.69
CA ARG A 68 3.32 4.68 -10.54
C ARG A 68 3.12 3.42 -9.70
N PHE A 69 2.34 2.48 -10.23
CA PHE A 69 2.21 1.13 -9.67
C PHE A 69 3.58 0.47 -9.44
N SER A 70 4.47 0.56 -10.43
CA SER A 70 5.83 -0.01 -10.34
C SER A 70 6.67 0.59 -9.21
N THR A 71 6.51 1.88 -8.90
CA THR A 71 7.17 2.53 -7.77
C THR A 71 6.68 1.95 -6.44
N LEU A 72 5.36 1.78 -6.29
CA LEU A 72 4.76 1.17 -5.11
C LEU A 72 5.18 -0.29 -4.97
N LYS A 73 5.14 -1.07 -6.06
CA LYS A 73 5.54 -2.47 -6.07
C LYS A 73 7.01 -2.67 -5.73
N LYS A 74 7.90 -1.76 -6.17
CA LYS A 74 9.32 -1.77 -5.76
C LYS A 74 9.49 -1.48 -4.26
N ARG A 75 8.67 -0.58 -3.70
CA ARG A 75 8.74 -0.21 -2.27
C ARG A 75 8.13 -1.27 -1.35
N PHE A 76 7.05 -1.89 -1.81
CA PHE A 76 6.27 -2.93 -1.14
C PHE A 76 6.15 -4.18 -2.05
N PRO A 77 7.21 -4.99 -2.17
CA PRO A 77 7.22 -6.15 -3.07
C PRO A 77 6.15 -7.19 -2.77
N SER A 78 5.81 -7.39 -1.49
CA SER A 78 4.78 -8.33 -1.05
C SER A 78 3.35 -7.79 -1.10
N ALA A 79 3.15 -6.49 -1.36
CA ALA A 79 1.82 -5.91 -1.40
C ALA A 79 1.03 -6.30 -2.65
N HIS A 80 -0.24 -6.64 -2.44
CA HIS A 80 -1.29 -6.49 -3.44
C HIS A 80 -1.63 -5.00 -3.52
N ILE A 81 -1.73 -4.44 -4.73
CA ILE A 81 -1.86 -2.99 -4.93
C ILE A 81 -3.01 -2.74 -5.89
N GLU A 82 -3.95 -1.90 -5.46
CA GLU A 82 -5.15 -1.55 -6.21
C GLU A 82 -5.31 -0.03 -6.28
N ARG A 83 -5.90 0.45 -7.39
CA ARG A 83 -6.32 1.85 -7.45
C ARG A 83 -7.54 2.04 -6.57
N THR A 84 -7.52 3.06 -5.74
CA THR A 84 -8.69 3.40 -4.92
C THR A 84 -9.79 4.00 -5.79
N ILE A 85 -11.00 3.47 -5.65
CA ILE A 85 -12.23 4.01 -6.25
C ILE A 85 -13.01 4.68 -5.12
N GLY A 86 -13.08 6.02 -5.11
CA GLY A 86 -13.78 6.78 -4.07
C GLY A 86 -13.31 8.23 -3.92
N THR A 87 -14.09 9.03 -3.19
CA THR A 87 -13.72 10.38 -2.76
C THR A 87 -12.80 10.33 -1.53
N SER A 88 -11.96 11.35 -1.35
CA SER A 88 -11.11 11.53 -0.16
C SER A 88 -11.64 12.68 0.66
#